data_AF-A0A3C1UQW8-F1
#
_entry.id   AF-A0A3C1UQW8-F1
#
_cell.length_a   1.000
_cell.length_b   1.000
_cell.length_c   1.000
_cell.angle_alpha   90.00
_cell.angle_beta   90.00
_cell.angle_gamma   90.00
#
_symmetry.space_group_name_H-M   'P 1'
#
loop_
_entity.id
_entity.type
_entity.pdbx_description
1 polymer ?
#
loop_
_entity_poly.entity_id
_entity_poly.type
_entity_poly.pdbx_seq_one_letter_code
_entity_poly.pdbx_strand_id
1 'polypeptide(L)'
;HDVYQGNIWGEGGAAMQGGNTSTDGGYIQHPEFINAVHRTQTSHHPDLPDPDPVLQNITPFHGEMVYGRISFALIADRMFKTGPKAVATWKGRADHLKDPSYDVRQLDQPELALLGVRQEQFLESWVEDWRGSDFKCVLSQTIFANLANYHGAKQEFIYADLDSNGWPQTPRNRALSIMRKGHAFHYAGDQHLPSMTRYGIDAWNDAGYAFCVPSIAAGYPRSWRPDQEGRPTQNRVNGPNTGEYKDAFGNLMTVWAIGNPETKYRPGRINTLHDKSSGFGLVRFNKSNQTIDMECYRLKLNGGESKNEDQFPGWPLRIHLTDNDGRKPVGFLGELRIEKVKHAVVKVYDESDDSLVYAMRIQGNRFRPWVFEQGSYTVQMGDPDLDLWKTWEHQTVKP
;
A
#
# COMPACT_ATOMS: atom_id res chain seq x y z
N HIS A 1 0.04 15.89 -9.89
CA HIS A 1 -0.14 14.64 -10.68
C HIS A 1 0.07 14.91 -12.16
N ASP A 2 0.37 13.87 -12.94
CA ASP A 2 0.75 13.98 -14.37
C ASP A 2 -0.38 14.52 -15.26
N VAL A 3 -1.62 14.40 -14.82
CA VAL A 3 -2.80 14.99 -15.49
C VAL A 3 -3.00 16.48 -15.14
N TYR A 4 -1.97 17.14 -14.61
CA TYR A 4 -1.98 18.54 -14.14
C TYR A 4 -3.12 18.88 -13.19
N GLN A 5 -3.47 17.92 -12.32
CA GLN A 5 -4.48 18.04 -11.28
C GLN A 5 -3.82 17.94 -9.89
N GLY A 6 -4.31 18.75 -8.96
CA GLY A 6 -3.87 18.82 -7.56
C GLY A 6 -4.11 17.50 -6.84
N ASN A 7 -5.32 17.26 -6.32
CA ASN A 7 -5.78 15.95 -5.84
C ASN A 7 -6.66 15.29 -6.91
N ILE A 8 -6.64 13.96 -6.99
CA ILE A 8 -7.42 13.20 -7.96
C ILE A 8 -8.41 12.32 -7.20
N TRP A 9 -9.70 12.60 -7.40
CA TRP A 9 -10.80 11.73 -7.02
C TRP A 9 -11.44 11.30 -8.33
N GLY A 10 -10.95 10.22 -8.92
CA GLY A 10 -11.24 9.93 -10.32
C GLY A 10 -12.71 9.61 -10.59
N GLU A 11 -13.50 9.26 -9.57
CA GLU A 11 -14.95 9.00 -9.69
C GLU A 11 -15.28 8.08 -10.87
N GLY A 12 -14.43 7.06 -11.10
CA GLY A 12 -14.58 6.12 -12.20
C GLY A 12 -14.46 6.74 -13.59
N GLY A 13 -13.71 7.84 -13.74
CA GLY A 13 -13.52 8.55 -15.01
C GLY A 13 -14.46 9.73 -15.24
N ALA A 14 -15.26 10.13 -14.25
CA ALA A 14 -16.23 11.20 -14.42
C ALA A 14 -15.57 12.56 -14.73
N ALA A 15 -16.30 13.44 -15.42
CA ALA A 15 -15.87 14.83 -15.62
C ALA A 15 -16.10 15.62 -14.34
N MET A 16 -15.12 16.45 -13.96
CA MET A 16 -15.32 17.41 -12.87
C MET A 16 -16.34 18.46 -13.31
N GLN A 17 -17.42 18.62 -12.54
CA GLN A 17 -18.54 19.52 -12.87
C GLN A 17 -18.28 21.01 -12.48
N GLY A 18 -17.05 21.33 -12.07
CA GLY A 18 -16.63 22.66 -11.60
C GLY A 18 -15.95 22.60 -10.24
N GLY A 19 -15.51 23.76 -9.72
CA GLY A 19 -14.94 23.89 -8.38
C GLY A 19 -13.43 23.69 -8.29
N ASN A 20 -12.95 23.05 -7.22
CA ASN A 20 -11.50 22.89 -6.96
C ASN A 20 -11.15 21.45 -6.57
N THR A 21 -9.92 21.04 -6.88
CA THR A 21 -9.47 19.65 -6.70
C THR A 21 -9.41 19.17 -5.26
N SER A 22 -9.42 20.08 -4.27
CA SER A 22 -9.48 19.71 -2.85
C SER A 22 -10.91 19.42 -2.37
N THR A 23 -11.88 19.49 -3.27
CA THR A 23 -13.31 19.41 -2.93
C THR A 23 -14.08 18.57 -3.94
N ASP A 24 -13.87 18.82 -5.22
CA ASP A 24 -14.64 18.25 -6.32
C ASP A 24 -13.98 16.99 -6.90
N GLY A 25 -14.81 15.98 -7.17
CA GLY A 25 -14.38 14.76 -7.86
C GLY A 25 -14.46 14.86 -9.39
N GLY A 26 -13.88 13.86 -10.05
CA GLY A 26 -13.70 13.78 -11.48
C GLY A 26 -12.38 14.37 -11.99
N TYR A 27 -12.20 14.28 -13.30
CA TYR A 27 -11.05 14.81 -14.03
C TYR A 27 -11.35 16.21 -14.57
N ILE A 28 -10.39 17.14 -14.40
CA ILE A 28 -10.45 18.48 -15.00
C ILE A 28 -10.15 18.45 -16.50
N GLN A 29 -9.15 17.65 -16.89
CA GLN A 29 -8.68 17.62 -18.27
C GLN A 29 -9.59 16.75 -19.14
N HIS A 30 -9.67 17.09 -20.42
CA HIS A 30 -10.41 16.32 -21.41
C HIS A 30 -9.88 14.87 -21.49
N PRO A 31 -10.75 13.85 -21.66
CA PRO A 31 -10.34 12.44 -21.71
C PRO A 31 -9.23 12.12 -22.73
N GLU A 32 -9.16 12.84 -23.85
CA GLU A 32 -8.05 12.68 -24.81
C GLU A 32 -6.68 13.01 -24.21
N PHE A 33 -6.59 14.05 -23.37
CA PHE A 33 -5.36 14.40 -22.68
C PHE A 33 -5.04 13.36 -21.60
N ILE A 34 -6.05 12.92 -20.82
CA ILE A 34 -5.87 11.86 -19.83
C ILE A 34 -5.32 10.60 -20.49
N ASN A 35 -5.91 10.18 -21.61
CA ASN A 35 -5.45 9.01 -22.36
C ASN A 35 -4.07 9.21 -22.99
N ALA A 36 -3.71 10.44 -23.39
CA ALA A 36 -2.35 10.73 -23.83
C ALA A 36 -1.34 10.54 -22.69
N VAL A 37 -1.65 11.03 -21.49
CA VAL A 37 -0.81 10.80 -20.29
C VAL A 37 -0.69 9.31 -19.99
N HIS A 38 -1.80 8.56 -19.96
CA HIS A 38 -1.76 7.12 -19.72
C HIS A 38 -0.87 6.42 -20.75
N ARG A 39 -1.08 6.66 -22.06
CA ARG A 39 -0.22 6.09 -23.11
C ARG A 39 1.25 6.44 -22.90
N THR A 40 1.59 7.70 -22.59
CA THR A 40 2.99 8.10 -22.41
C THR A 40 3.63 7.43 -21.20
N GLN A 41 2.91 7.28 -20.10
CA GLN A 41 3.46 6.73 -18.86
C GLN A 41 3.46 5.20 -18.83
N THR A 42 2.52 4.55 -19.53
CA THR A 42 2.29 3.11 -19.40
C THR A 42 2.43 2.31 -20.71
N SER A 43 2.87 2.91 -21.83
CA SER A 43 3.03 2.20 -23.11
C SER A 43 4.00 1.01 -23.08
N HIS A 44 4.85 0.92 -22.06
CA HIS A 44 5.82 -0.15 -21.88
C HIS A 44 5.34 -1.25 -20.94
N HIS A 45 4.13 -1.13 -20.39
CA HIS A 45 3.53 -2.16 -19.55
C HIS A 45 3.01 -3.31 -20.42
N PRO A 46 2.88 -4.53 -19.85
CA PRO A 46 2.14 -5.61 -20.48
C PRO A 46 0.69 -5.23 -20.78
N ASP A 47 0.01 -6.07 -21.57
CA ASP A 47 -1.42 -5.93 -21.83
C ASP A 47 -2.21 -5.89 -20.52
N LEU A 48 -3.18 -4.99 -20.47
CA LEU A 48 -3.99 -4.79 -19.26
C LEU A 48 -4.93 -5.98 -19.05
N PRO A 49 -5.09 -6.45 -17.80
CA PRO A 49 -6.05 -7.53 -17.49
C PRO A 49 -7.50 -7.10 -17.75
N ASP A 50 -7.76 -5.80 -17.72
CA ASP A 50 -9.08 -5.21 -17.91
C ASP A 50 -8.96 -3.91 -18.73
N PRO A 51 -8.94 -4.01 -20.08
CA PRO A 51 -8.68 -2.88 -20.97
C PRO A 51 -9.91 -2.00 -21.24
N ASP A 52 -11.11 -2.41 -20.79
CA ASP A 52 -12.34 -1.70 -21.12
C ASP A 52 -12.30 -0.28 -20.55
N PRO A 53 -12.68 0.75 -21.33
CA PRO A 53 -12.62 2.12 -20.84
C PRO A 53 -13.55 2.34 -19.65
N VAL A 54 -13.21 3.32 -18.81
CA VAL A 54 -14.12 3.85 -17.78
C VAL A 54 -14.96 5.00 -18.36
N LEU A 55 -15.62 5.80 -17.51
CA LEU A 55 -16.39 6.96 -17.96
C LEU A 55 -15.54 7.88 -18.85
N GLN A 56 -16.22 8.59 -19.75
CA GLN A 56 -15.60 9.47 -20.76
C GLN A 56 -14.62 8.78 -21.71
N ASN A 57 -14.69 7.45 -21.85
CA ASN A 57 -13.77 6.67 -22.67
C ASN A 57 -12.30 6.79 -22.22
N ILE A 58 -12.08 6.93 -20.91
CA ILE A 58 -10.73 6.99 -20.33
C ILE A 58 -10.20 5.57 -20.18
N THR A 59 -8.97 5.31 -20.62
CA THR A 59 -8.31 4.01 -20.53
C THR A 59 -7.89 3.75 -19.07
N PRO A 60 -8.28 2.63 -18.44
CA PRO A 60 -7.67 2.22 -17.18
C PRO A 60 -6.19 1.89 -17.40
N PHE A 61 -5.37 1.89 -16.34
CA PHE A 61 -3.95 1.51 -16.46
C PHE A 61 -3.49 0.50 -15.40
N HIS A 62 -4.40 0.01 -14.57
CA HIS A 62 -4.06 -0.96 -13.54
C HIS A 62 -3.76 -2.32 -14.19
N GLY A 63 -2.77 -3.04 -13.67
CA GLY A 63 -2.35 -4.31 -14.23
C GLY A 63 -1.10 -4.87 -13.57
N GLU A 64 -0.56 -5.93 -14.15
CA GLU A 64 0.63 -6.61 -13.65
C GLU A 64 1.85 -6.35 -14.54
N MET A 65 3.02 -6.24 -13.91
CA MET A 65 4.30 -6.37 -14.57
C MET A 65 5.18 -7.35 -13.79
N VAL A 66 5.63 -8.42 -14.46
CA VAL A 66 6.64 -9.33 -13.88
C VAL A 66 8.02 -8.92 -14.37
N TYR A 67 8.89 -8.49 -13.45
CA TYR A 67 10.26 -8.11 -13.78
C TYR A 67 11.24 -8.61 -12.72
N GLY A 68 12.34 -9.24 -13.15
CA GLY A 68 13.36 -9.78 -12.23
C GLY A 68 12.87 -10.92 -11.32
N ARG A 69 11.76 -11.57 -11.68
CA ARG A 69 10.97 -12.50 -10.85
C ARG A 69 10.28 -11.84 -9.66
N ILE A 70 9.91 -10.57 -9.79
CA ILE A 70 9.01 -9.88 -8.86
C ILE A 70 7.76 -9.54 -9.66
N SER A 71 6.60 -9.90 -9.12
CA SER A 71 5.30 -9.56 -9.69
C SER A 71 4.85 -8.25 -9.07
N PHE A 72 4.72 -7.21 -9.91
CA PHE A 72 4.27 -5.88 -9.51
C PHE A 72 2.81 -5.68 -9.90
N ALA A 73 1.93 -5.46 -8.94
CA ALA A 73 0.58 -4.94 -9.20
C ALA A 73 0.65 -3.42 -9.24
N LEU A 74 0.48 -2.85 -10.44
CA LEU A 74 0.37 -1.40 -10.62
C LEU A 74 -1.10 -1.02 -10.46
N ILE A 75 -1.44 -0.27 -9.41
CA ILE A 75 -2.82 0.15 -9.15
C ILE A 75 -3.01 1.66 -9.37
N ALA A 76 -4.20 1.99 -9.85
CA ALA A 76 -4.70 3.33 -10.05
C ALA A 76 -5.59 3.73 -8.85
N ASP A 77 -5.01 3.81 -7.65
CA ASP A 77 -5.72 4.04 -6.39
C ASP A 77 -6.41 5.41 -6.27
N ARG A 78 -6.20 6.29 -7.25
CA ARG A 78 -6.96 7.54 -7.42
C ARG A 78 -8.11 7.47 -8.42
N MET A 79 -8.10 6.52 -9.35
CA MET A 79 -9.00 6.53 -10.52
C MET A 79 -10.47 6.28 -10.18
N PHE A 80 -10.74 5.46 -9.17
CA PHE A 80 -12.10 5.11 -8.74
C PHE A 80 -12.45 5.70 -7.38
N LYS A 81 -11.51 6.40 -6.74
CA LYS A 81 -11.71 6.95 -5.41
C LYS A 81 -12.81 8.00 -5.44
N THR A 82 -13.77 7.87 -4.52
CA THR A 82 -14.84 8.84 -4.33
C THR A 82 -14.30 10.16 -3.79
N GLY A 83 -14.87 11.27 -4.25
CA GLY A 83 -14.52 12.61 -3.82
C GLY A 83 -15.08 12.96 -2.44
N PRO A 84 -14.39 13.83 -1.68
CA PRO A 84 -14.73 14.13 -0.29
C PRO A 84 -16.08 14.85 -0.12
N LYS A 85 -16.62 15.48 -1.19
CA LYS A 85 -17.96 16.10 -1.18
C LYS A 85 -19.10 15.13 -0.86
N ALA A 86 -18.89 13.83 -1.07
CA ALA A 86 -19.88 12.83 -0.71
C ALA A 86 -20.20 12.83 0.80
N VAL A 87 -19.25 13.24 1.64
CA VAL A 87 -19.36 13.13 3.10
C VAL A 87 -19.03 14.43 3.86
N ALA A 88 -18.34 15.38 3.22
CA ALA A 88 -17.90 16.59 3.90
C ALA A 88 -19.07 17.52 4.23
N THR A 89 -19.24 17.80 5.52
CA THR A 89 -20.29 18.68 6.06
C THR A 89 -19.73 20.00 6.63
N TRP A 90 -18.42 20.19 6.57
CA TRP A 90 -17.71 21.36 7.11
C TRP A 90 -17.37 22.40 6.04
N LYS A 91 -16.98 23.59 6.51
CA LYS A 91 -16.57 24.70 5.63
C LYS A 91 -15.10 24.58 5.23
N GLY A 92 -14.79 25.06 4.02
CA GLY A 92 -13.43 25.13 3.50
C GLY A 92 -13.10 23.93 2.60
N ARG A 93 -11.88 23.42 2.73
CA ARG A 93 -11.41 22.23 1.98
C ARG A 93 -12.15 20.99 2.48
N ALA A 94 -12.88 20.32 1.58
CA ALA A 94 -13.67 19.13 1.93
C ALA A 94 -12.80 17.90 2.21
N ASP A 95 -11.57 17.84 1.70
CA ASP A 95 -10.64 16.76 2.01
C ASP A 95 -9.97 16.87 3.39
N HIS A 96 -10.03 18.04 4.02
CA HIS A 96 -9.35 18.32 5.29
C HIS A 96 -10.33 18.46 6.45
N LEU A 97 -10.50 17.40 7.22
CA LEU A 97 -11.21 17.44 8.49
C LEU A 97 -10.26 17.95 9.59
N LYS A 98 -10.61 19.07 10.22
CA LYS A 98 -9.79 19.70 11.28
C LYS A 98 -10.30 19.45 12.69
N ASP A 99 -11.57 19.10 12.85
CA ASP A 99 -12.21 18.90 14.16
C ASP A 99 -11.90 17.49 14.69
N PRO A 100 -11.11 17.36 15.77
CA PRO A 100 -10.77 16.05 16.36
C PRO A 100 -11.94 15.40 17.10
N SER A 101 -13.05 16.11 17.32
CA SER A 101 -14.26 15.57 17.95
C SER A 101 -15.25 14.95 16.95
N TYR A 102 -15.00 15.10 15.64
CA TYR A 102 -15.86 14.54 14.60
C TYR A 102 -15.84 13.02 14.61
N ASP A 103 -17.03 12.40 14.52
CA ASP A 103 -17.15 10.95 14.42
C ASP A 103 -16.80 10.47 13.00
N VAL A 104 -15.54 10.12 12.80
CA VAL A 104 -14.99 9.68 11.51
C VAL A 104 -15.63 8.41 10.95
N ARG A 105 -16.40 7.67 11.74
CA ARG A 105 -17.21 6.54 11.23
C ARG A 105 -18.30 7.01 10.29
N GLN A 106 -18.79 8.24 10.43
CA GLN A 106 -19.77 8.82 9.51
C GLN A 106 -19.18 9.13 8.13
N LEU A 107 -17.85 9.12 8.00
CA LEU A 107 -17.17 9.29 6.71
C LEU A 107 -17.10 7.97 5.93
N ASP A 108 -17.37 6.82 6.55
CA ASP A 108 -17.36 5.52 5.88
C ASP A 108 -18.79 5.12 5.49
N GLN A 109 -19.17 5.36 4.24
CA GLN A 109 -20.50 5.05 3.71
C GLN A 109 -20.43 3.91 2.68
N PRO A 110 -21.45 3.04 2.58
CA PRO A 110 -21.42 1.83 1.74
C PRO A 110 -21.15 2.08 0.24
N GLU A 111 -21.57 3.24 -0.28
CA GLU A 111 -21.44 3.63 -1.69
C GLU A 111 -20.05 4.15 -2.05
N LEU A 112 -19.18 4.43 -1.08
CA LEU A 112 -17.87 5.03 -1.33
C LEU A 112 -16.90 4.00 -1.86
N ALA A 113 -16.11 4.41 -2.86
CA ALA A 113 -15.09 3.61 -3.49
C ALA A 113 -13.69 4.12 -3.17
N LEU A 114 -12.74 3.18 -3.08
CA LEU A 114 -11.29 3.46 -3.11
C LEU A 114 -10.69 2.96 -4.42
N LEU A 115 -10.50 1.64 -4.55
CA LEU A 115 -9.96 1.02 -5.76
C LEU A 115 -11.05 0.73 -6.80
N GLY A 116 -12.30 0.57 -6.36
CA GLY A 116 -13.40 0.13 -7.21
C GLY A 116 -13.33 -1.37 -7.52
N VAL A 117 -14.48 -1.94 -7.89
CA VAL A 117 -14.64 -3.40 -8.05
C VAL A 117 -13.67 -4.00 -9.06
N ARG A 118 -13.41 -3.29 -10.17
CA ARG A 118 -12.52 -3.75 -11.25
C ARG A 118 -11.09 -4.01 -10.76
N GLN A 119 -10.54 -3.08 -9.97
CA GLN A 119 -9.20 -3.24 -9.39
C GLN A 119 -9.18 -4.26 -8.24
N GLU A 120 -10.23 -4.33 -7.43
CA GLU A 120 -10.35 -5.36 -6.39
C GLU A 120 -10.36 -6.77 -7.02
N GLN A 121 -11.09 -6.98 -8.12
CA GLN A 121 -11.11 -8.23 -8.88
C GLN A 121 -9.75 -8.57 -9.50
N PHE A 122 -9.08 -7.58 -10.11
CA PHE A 122 -7.70 -7.74 -10.56
C PHE A 122 -6.80 -8.21 -9.41
N LEU A 123 -6.83 -7.54 -8.26
CA LEU A 123 -6.00 -7.90 -7.12
C LEU A 123 -6.30 -9.31 -6.58
N GLU A 124 -7.57 -9.73 -6.53
CA GLU A 124 -7.94 -11.09 -6.10
C GLU A 124 -7.34 -12.16 -7.03
N SER A 125 -7.39 -11.95 -8.35
CA SER A 125 -6.75 -12.86 -9.31
C SER A 125 -5.22 -12.80 -9.22
N TRP A 126 -4.67 -11.60 -9.03
CA TRP A 126 -3.24 -11.35 -9.00
C TRP A 126 -2.58 -11.98 -7.79
N VAL A 127 -3.18 -11.95 -6.59
CA VAL A 127 -2.54 -12.53 -5.39
C VAL A 127 -2.37 -14.05 -5.48
N GLU A 128 -3.20 -14.70 -6.28
CA GLU A 128 -3.14 -16.14 -6.52
C GLU A 128 -2.15 -16.54 -7.63
N ASP A 129 -1.92 -15.66 -8.61
CA ASP A 129 -1.00 -15.92 -9.72
C ASP A 129 0.46 -15.65 -9.36
N TRP A 130 1.25 -16.71 -9.22
CA TRP A 130 2.68 -16.64 -8.91
C TRP A 130 3.57 -17.04 -10.10
N ARG A 131 3.02 -17.05 -11.33
CA ARG A 131 3.82 -17.32 -12.54
C ARG A 131 4.98 -16.34 -12.65
N GLY A 132 6.15 -16.87 -12.98
CA GLY A 132 7.37 -16.12 -13.19
C GLY A 132 7.90 -15.34 -11.98
N SER A 133 7.32 -15.46 -10.77
CA SER A 133 7.59 -14.55 -9.66
C SER A 133 7.88 -15.25 -8.32
N ASP A 134 8.74 -14.65 -7.51
CA ASP A 134 9.14 -15.11 -6.16
C ASP A 134 8.69 -14.15 -5.04
N PHE A 135 8.25 -12.94 -5.40
CA PHE A 135 7.67 -11.95 -4.51
C PHE A 135 6.54 -11.21 -5.22
N LYS A 136 5.67 -10.62 -4.40
CA LYS A 136 4.62 -9.70 -4.81
C LYS A 136 4.85 -8.32 -4.23
N CYS A 137 4.68 -7.31 -5.07
CA CYS A 137 4.81 -5.90 -4.70
C CYS A 137 3.64 -5.10 -5.30
N VAL A 138 2.93 -4.35 -4.47
CA VAL A 138 1.91 -3.40 -4.94
C VAL A 138 2.55 -2.03 -5.11
N LEU A 139 2.32 -1.41 -6.27
CA LEU A 139 2.72 -0.05 -6.58
C LEU A 139 1.49 0.85 -6.65
N SER A 140 1.46 1.89 -5.83
CA SER A 140 0.33 2.83 -5.75
C SER A 140 0.81 4.28 -5.65
N GLN A 141 -0.08 5.23 -5.88
CA GLN A 141 0.19 6.64 -5.63
C GLN A 141 0.47 6.90 -4.13
N THR A 142 -0.34 6.37 -3.21
CA THR A 142 -0.17 6.63 -1.76
C THR A 142 -0.44 5.41 -0.87
N ILE A 143 0.04 5.48 0.38
CA ILE A 143 -0.16 4.44 1.40
C ILE A 143 -1.61 4.40 1.91
N PHE A 144 -2.05 3.21 2.35
CA PHE A 144 -3.42 2.93 2.80
C PHE A 144 -3.61 3.24 4.30
N ALA A 145 -3.18 4.43 4.70
CA ALA A 145 -3.31 4.98 6.05
C ALA A 145 -3.25 6.52 6.02
N ASN A 146 -3.90 7.17 6.99
CA ASN A 146 -3.70 8.60 7.24
C ASN A 146 -2.46 8.81 8.12
N LEU A 147 -1.29 8.89 7.52
CA LEU A 147 -0.07 9.12 8.29
C LEU A 147 0.18 10.60 8.60
N ALA A 148 0.06 11.51 7.64
CA ALA A 148 0.39 12.92 7.90
C ALA A 148 -0.70 13.64 8.71
N ASN A 149 -0.31 14.31 9.80
CA ASN A 149 -1.19 15.16 10.62
C ASN A 149 -0.80 16.65 10.60
N TYR A 150 0.32 17.01 9.98
CA TYR A 150 0.67 18.40 9.69
C TYR A 150 1.03 18.59 8.22
N HIS A 151 0.50 19.67 7.63
CA HIS A 151 0.52 19.85 6.19
C HIS A 151 0.99 21.25 5.77
N GLY A 152 1.71 21.29 4.65
CA GLY A 152 2.13 22.53 3.98
C GLY A 152 3.24 23.30 4.70
N ALA A 153 3.66 24.41 4.10
CA ALA A 153 4.80 25.20 4.57
C ALA A 153 4.64 25.75 6.00
N LYS A 154 3.39 25.94 6.45
CA LYS A 154 3.07 26.39 7.82
C LYS A 154 2.92 25.25 8.82
N GLN A 155 3.00 23.98 8.36
CA GLN A 155 2.71 22.79 9.17
C GLN A 155 1.37 22.96 9.89
N GLU A 156 0.30 23.16 9.13
CA GLU A 156 -1.05 23.28 9.68
C GLU A 156 -1.54 21.91 10.13
N PHE A 157 -2.06 21.81 11.36
CA PHE A 157 -2.65 20.59 11.87
C PHE A 157 -3.92 20.25 11.09
N ILE A 158 -3.98 19.01 10.59
CA ILE A 158 -5.13 18.40 9.95
C ILE A 158 -5.42 17.11 10.73
N TYR A 159 -6.63 16.99 11.27
CA TYR A 159 -6.99 15.82 12.06
C TYR A 159 -7.07 14.59 11.15
N ALA A 160 -7.90 14.66 10.10
CA ALA A 160 -8.03 13.62 9.08
C ALA A 160 -7.95 14.23 7.66
N ASP A 161 -7.18 13.58 6.79
CA ASP A 161 -6.95 13.90 5.39
C ASP A 161 -7.57 12.80 4.53
N LEU A 162 -8.72 13.09 3.94
CA LEU A 162 -9.45 12.16 3.07
C LEU A 162 -8.67 11.87 1.78
N ASP A 163 -7.66 12.69 1.44
CA ASP A 163 -6.80 12.42 0.29
C ASP A 163 -5.88 11.22 0.59
N SER A 164 -5.56 10.93 1.84
CA SER A 164 -4.88 9.67 2.18
C SER A 164 -5.75 8.45 1.83
N ASN A 165 -5.14 7.30 1.54
CA ASN A 165 -5.90 6.06 1.38
C ASN A 165 -6.20 5.37 2.73
N GLY A 166 -6.17 6.12 3.84
CA GLY A 166 -6.82 5.70 5.09
C GLY A 166 -8.36 5.79 5.01
N TRP A 167 -8.88 6.47 4.00
CA TRP A 167 -10.32 6.65 3.75
C TRP A 167 -10.68 6.31 2.29
N PRO A 168 -11.86 5.74 2.02
CA PRO A 168 -12.84 5.23 3.01
C PRO A 168 -12.37 3.92 3.69
N GLN A 169 -12.73 3.73 4.96
CA GLN A 169 -12.17 2.68 5.82
C GLN A 169 -12.56 1.27 5.36
N THR A 170 -13.83 1.05 5.00
CA THR A 170 -14.31 -0.26 4.55
C THR A 170 -13.60 -0.73 3.25
N PRO A 171 -13.58 0.04 2.14
CA PRO A 171 -12.86 -0.36 0.93
C PRO A 171 -11.34 -0.43 1.13
N ARG A 172 -10.76 0.39 2.01
CA ARG A 172 -9.35 0.27 2.43
C ARG A 172 -9.06 -1.10 3.04
N ASN A 173 -9.90 -1.55 3.98
CA ASN A 173 -9.71 -2.84 4.66
C ASN A 173 -9.88 -4.01 3.70
N ARG A 174 -10.83 -3.94 2.75
CA ARG A 174 -10.96 -4.95 1.69
C ARG A 174 -9.68 -5.07 0.87
N ALA A 175 -9.16 -3.95 0.37
CA ALA A 175 -7.95 -3.96 -0.45
C ALA A 175 -6.74 -4.56 0.29
N LEU A 176 -6.55 -4.23 1.57
CA LEU A 176 -5.48 -4.80 2.37
C LEU A 176 -5.68 -6.27 2.69
N SER A 177 -6.92 -6.71 2.90
CA SER A 177 -7.24 -8.12 3.09
C SER A 177 -6.84 -8.94 1.86
N ILE A 178 -7.13 -8.42 0.65
CA ILE A 178 -6.71 -9.04 -0.61
C ILE A 178 -5.18 -9.09 -0.69
N MET A 179 -4.50 -7.94 -0.57
CA MET A 179 -3.02 -7.84 -0.65
C MET A 179 -2.31 -8.79 0.33
N ARG A 180 -2.85 -8.95 1.53
CA ARG A 180 -2.33 -9.86 2.57
C ARG A 180 -2.31 -11.32 2.11
N LYS A 181 -3.32 -11.80 1.37
CA LYS A 181 -3.37 -13.17 0.83
C LYS A 181 -2.16 -13.49 -0.05
N GLY A 182 -1.60 -12.50 -0.75
CA GLY A 182 -0.41 -12.66 -1.59
C GLY A 182 0.91 -12.33 -0.90
N HIS A 183 0.91 -12.10 0.43
CA HIS A 183 2.07 -11.59 1.18
C HIS A 183 2.73 -10.37 0.50
N ALA A 184 1.91 -9.50 -0.09
CA ALA A 184 2.41 -8.42 -0.93
C ALA A 184 3.03 -7.30 -0.10
N PHE A 185 4.22 -6.87 -0.49
CA PHE A 185 4.85 -5.65 0.02
C PHE A 185 4.25 -4.42 -0.71
N HIS A 186 4.01 -3.33 0.00
CA HIS A 186 3.42 -2.13 -0.60
C HIS A 186 4.44 -1.01 -0.74
N TYR A 187 4.63 -0.51 -1.96
CA TYR A 187 5.57 0.57 -2.28
C TYR A 187 4.81 1.76 -2.87
N ALA A 188 4.94 2.92 -2.25
CA ALA A 188 4.09 4.09 -2.56
C ALA A 188 4.84 5.42 -2.43
N GLY A 189 4.21 6.52 -2.86
CA GLY A 189 4.74 7.88 -2.78
C GLY A 189 3.70 8.87 -2.23
N ASP A 190 3.53 10.01 -2.92
CA ASP A 190 2.56 11.09 -2.67
C ASP A 190 2.75 11.90 -1.36
N GLN A 191 2.98 11.24 -0.23
CA GLN A 191 2.90 11.90 1.07
C GLN A 191 4.00 12.96 1.30
N HIS A 192 5.10 12.92 0.55
CA HIS A 192 6.31 13.72 0.81
C HIS A 192 6.83 13.55 2.25
N LEU A 193 6.54 12.40 2.83
CA LEU A 193 6.88 12.02 4.20
C LEU A 193 7.35 10.57 4.16
N PRO A 194 8.67 10.35 4.03
CA PRO A 194 9.20 8.99 4.00
C PRO A 194 8.81 8.25 5.27
N SER A 195 8.20 7.08 5.10
CA SER A 195 7.68 6.30 6.21
C SER A 195 7.69 4.81 5.93
N MET A 196 8.04 4.03 6.96
CA MET A 196 7.80 2.60 6.98
C MET A 196 6.65 2.33 7.94
N THR A 197 5.57 1.75 7.42
CA THR A 197 4.39 1.41 8.21
C THR A 197 4.04 -0.06 8.04
N ARG A 198 3.35 -0.63 9.02
CA ARG A 198 2.69 -1.93 8.89
C ARG A 198 1.20 -1.73 9.16
N TYR A 199 0.36 -2.24 8.28
CA TYR A 199 -1.07 -2.09 8.42
C TYR A 199 -1.64 -3.08 9.43
N GLY A 200 -2.74 -2.66 10.07
CA GLY A 200 -3.67 -3.54 10.76
C GLY A 200 -5.08 -3.38 10.20
N ILE A 201 -5.84 -4.47 10.20
CA ILE A 201 -7.26 -4.55 9.83
C ILE A 201 -8.06 -4.87 11.10
N ASP A 202 -7.90 -6.07 11.63
CA ASP A 202 -8.63 -6.57 12.80
C ASP A 202 -7.78 -6.44 14.07
N ALA A 203 -6.46 -6.61 13.92
CA ALA A 203 -5.47 -6.45 14.97
C ALA A 203 -4.25 -5.64 14.49
N TRP A 204 -3.45 -5.16 15.44
CA TRP A 204 -2.17 -4.53 15.11
C TRP A 204 -1.29 -5.48 14.32
N ASN A 205 -0.65 -4.96 13.28
CA ASN A 205 0.35 -5.67 12.49
C ASN A 205 -0.19 -6.87 11.69
N ASP A 206 -1.50 -7.09 11.60
CA ASP A 206 -2.08 -8.28 10.97
C ASP A 206 -2.13 -8.22 9.43
N ALA A 207 -1.58 -7.17 8.80
CA ALA A 207 -1.50 -6.98 7.36
C ALA A 207 -0.11 -6.48 6.91
N GLY A 208 0.01 -6.19 5.61
CA GLY A 208 1.27 -5.93 4.92
C GLY A 208 2.07 -4.72 5.42
N TYR A 209 3.36 -4.72 5.13
CA TYR A 209 4.22 -3.54 5.26
C TYR A 209 4.07 -2.62 4.06
N ALA A 210 4.18 -1.32 4.32
CA ALA A 210 4.21 -0.28 3.32
C ALA A 210 5.37 0.69 3.50
N PHE A 211 6.10 0.92 2.42
CA PHE A 211 7.13 1.95 2.34
C PHE A 211 6.62 3.10 1.46
N CYS A 212 6.29 4.22 2.11
CA CYS A 212 6.14 5.48 1.41
C CYS A 212 7.53 6.10 1.21
N VAL A 213 7.99 6.18 -0.02
CA VAL A 213 9.30 6.78 -0.31
C VAL A 213 9.26 8.31 -0.26
N PRO A 214 10.39 8.96 0.02
CA PRO A 214 10.44 10.41 -0.02
C PRO A 214 10.26 10.90 -1.46
N SER A 215 9.70 12.10 -1.61
CA SER A 215 9.79 12.80 -2.88
C SER A 215 11.23 13.22 -3.15
N ILE A 216 11.68 13.10 -4.40
CA ILE A 216 13.00 13.60 -4.84
C ILE A 216 13.12 15.11 -4.57
N ALA A 217 12.03 15.85 -4.72
CA ALA A 217 11.96 17.28 -4.43
C ALA A 217 10.62 17.63 -3.75
N ALA A 218 10.60 17.65 -2.41
CA ALA A 218 9.42 17.94 -1.62
C ALA A 218 8.97 19.40 -1.78
N GLY A 219 7.90 19.61 -2.57
CA GLY A 219 7.25 20.92 -2.70
C GLY A 219 6.37 21.27 -1.50
N TYR A 220 5.57 20.29 -1.08
CA TYR A 220 4.57 20.39 -0.01
C TYR A 220 4.98 19.54 1.20
N PRO A 221 5.62 20.10 2.23
CA PRO A 221 6.12 19.30 3.35
C PRO A 221 4.95 18.79 4.20
N ARG A 222 5.01 17.51 4.55
CA ARG A 222 4.10 16.88 5.52
C ARG A 222 4.91 16.34 6.69
N SER A 223 4.31 16.25 7.88
CA SER A 223 4.93 15.59 9.03
C SER A 223 3.93 14.78 9.85
N TRP A 224 4.48 13.83 10.60
CA TRP A 224 3.78 12.96 11.55
C TRP A 224 4.34 13.22 12.95
N ARG A 225 3.56 13.89 13.79
CA ARG A 225 3.97 14.28 15.16
C ARG A 225 2.92 13.93 16.24
N PRO A 226 2.47 12.67 16.32
CA PRO A 226 1.42 12.23 17.26
C PRO A 226 1.86 12.38 18.72
N ASP A 227 3.14 12.21 19.03
CA ASP A 227 3.64 12.33 20.40
C ASP A 227 3.51 13.76 20.91
N GLN A 228 3.73 14.76 20.05
CA GLN A 228 3.54 16.18 20.38
C GLN A 228 2.07 16.50 20.68
N GLU A 229 1.14 15.74 20.09
CA GLU A 229 -0.30 15.83 20.34
C GLU A 229 -0.75 15.04 21.57
N GLY A 230 0.14 14.25 22.18
CA GLY A 230 -0.21 13.34 23.26
C GLY A 230 -1.09 12.17 22.80
N ARG A 231 -1.06 11.80 21.52
CA ARG A 231 -1.81 10.63 21.03
C ARG A 231 -1.31 9.35 21.71
N PRO A 232 -2.20 8.47 22.17
CA PRO A 232 -1.80 7.18 22.74
C PRO A 232 -0.96 6.36 21.75
N THR A 233 0.07 5.71 22.28
CA THR A 233 0.99 4.86 21.52
C THR A 233 1.33 3.61 22.33
N GLN A 234 1.53 2.50 21.64
CA GLN A 234 1.96 1.22 22.21
C GLN A 234 3.13 0.66 21.41
N ASN A 235 3.86 -0.30 21.98
CA ASN A 235 4.91 -1.05 21.28
C ASN A 235 5.87 -0.16 20.47
N ARG A 236 6.44 0.84 21.16
CA ARG A 236 7.39 1.81 20.57
C ARG A 236 8.52 1.05 19.85
N VAL A 237 8.73 1.36 18.57
CA VAL A 237 9.73 0.67 17.74
C VAL A 237 11.11 1.32 17.90
N ASN A 238 11.28 2.58 17.47
CA ASN A 238 12.58 3.25 17.35
C ASN A 238 12.50 4.76 17.65
N GLY A 239 12.06 5.13 18.85
CA GLY A 239 12.03 6.52 19.31
C GLY A 239 10.74 7.30 18.96
N PRO A 240 10.76 8.65 18.99
CA PRO A 240 9.56 9.45 18.87
C PRO A 240 8.77 9.20 17.58
N ASN A 241 7.45 9.27 17.66
CA ASN A 241 6.51 9.12 16.55
C ASN A 241 6.55 7.74 15.86
N THR A 242 7.14 6.73 16.51
CA THR A 242 7.12 5.31 16.09
C THR A 242 6.30 4.48 17.07
N GLY A 243 5.90 3.28 16.69
CA GLY A 243 5.00 2.40 17.46
C GLY A 243 3.61 2.22 16.85
N GLU A 244 2.74 1.58 17.59
CA GLU A 244 1.33 1.35 17.24
C GLU A 244 0.49 2.60 17.50
N TYR A 245 -0.23 3.07 16.49
CA TYR A 245 -1.14 4.22 16.54
C TYR A 245 -2.41 3.95 15.77
N LYS A 246 -3.51 4.52 16.26
CA LYS A 246 -4.69 4.69 15.41
C LYS A 246 -4.48 5.92 14.56
N ASP A 247 -4.66 5.78 13.25
CA ASP A 247 -4.74 6.93 12.37
C ASP A 247 -6.02 7.73 12.65
N ALA A 248 -6.18 8.86 11.97
CA ALA A 248 -7.32 9.75 12.17
C ALA A 248 -8.68 9.11 11.91
N PHE A 249 -8.74 8.10 11.04
CA PHE A 249 -9.95 7.37 10.68
C PHE A 249 -10.20 6.18 11.61
N GLY A 250 -9.32 5.96 12.59
CA GLY A 250 -9.38 4.84 13.52
C GLY A 250 -8.67 3.58 13.02
N ASN A 251 -8.03 3.62 11.85
CA ASN A 251 -7.32 2.45 11.30
C ASN A 251 -6.12 2.12 12.17
N LEU A 252 -5.84 0.82 12.32
CA LEU A 252 -4.67 0.34 13.02
C LEU A 252 -3.45 0.46 12.09
N MET A 253 -2.39 1.13 12.57
CA MET A 253 -1.10 1.17 11.90
C MET A 253 0.07 1.14 12.90
N THR A 254 1.16 0.50 12.51
CA THR A 254 2.43 0.54 13.25
C THR A 254 3.44 1.32 12.44
N VAL A 255 3.98 2.40 13.01
CA VAL A 255 5.01 3.23 12.38
C VAL A 255 6.38 2.72 12.82
N TRP A 256 7.13 2.15 11.89
CA TRP A 256 8.47 1.58 12.13
C TRP A 256 9.58 2.61 11.99
N ALA A 257 9.42 3.51 11.01
CA ALA A 257 10.37 4.57 10.71
C ALA A 257 9.65 5.77 10.11
N ILE A 258 10.14 6.97 10.41
CA ILE A 258 9.53 8.23 9.96
C ILE A 258 10.60 9.30 9.73
N GLY A 259 10.68 9.81 8.51
CA GLY A 259 11.58 10.92 8.17
C GLY A 259 10.82 12.25 8.18
N ASN A 260 10.57 12.79 9.36
CA ASN A 260 9.97 14.12 9.48
C ASN A 260 10.90 15.21 8.93
N PRO A 261 10.36 16.28 8.32
CA PRO A 261 11.14 17.44 7.92
C PRO A 261 11.66 18.21 9.14
N GLU A 262 12.71 18.99 8.91
CA GLU A 262 13.24 19.95 9.88
C GLU A 262 12.19 21.02 10.22
N THR A 263 12.28 21.59 11.42
CA THR A 263 11.34 22.65 11.85
C THR A 263 11.65 24.00 11.22
N LYS A 264 12.88 24.20 10.74
CA LYS A 264 13.32 25.41 10.02
C LYS A 264 14.11 24.98 8.79
N TYR A 265 13.85 25.64 7.67
CA TYR A 265 14.51 25.35 6.40
C TYR A 265 15.65 26.33 6.15
N ARG A 266 16.85 25.78 5.93
CA ARG A 266 18.02 26.57 5.55
C ARG A 266 17.84 27.16 4.15
N PRO A 267 18.33 28.38 3.89
CA PRO A 267 18.17 29.04 2.61
C PRO A 267 18.95 28.31 1.50
N GLY A 268 18.49 28.46 0.27
CA GLY A 268 19.07 27.83 -0.92
C GLY A 268 18.34 26.55 -1.32
N ARG A 269 18.14 26.35 -2.64
CA ARG A 269 17.26 25.30 -3.20
C ARG A 269 17.54 23.91 -2.60
N ILE A 270 18.78 23.44 -2.63
CA ILE A 270 19.15 22.09 -2.18
C ILE A 270 19.03 21.95 -0.65
N ASN A 271 19.40 23.00 0.10
CA ASN A 271 19.24 23.03 1.56
C ASN A 271 17.76 22.91 1.95
N THR A 272 16.92 23.75 1.34
CA THR A 272 15.48 23.75 1.59
C THR A 272 14.84 22.41 1.22
N LEU A 273 15.20 21.81 0.07
CA LEU A 273 14.67 20.50 -0.31
C LEU A 273 15.10 19.40 0.67
N HIS A 274 16.38 19.38 1.07
CA HIS A 274 16.87 18.44 2.07
C HIS A 274 16.12 18.57 3.40
N ASP A 275 15.96 19.80 3.90
CA ASP A 275 15.30 20.07 5.17
C ASP A 275 13.78 19.78 5.12
N LYS A 276 13.18 19.79 3.92
CA LYS A 276 11.80 19.36 3.68
C LYS A 276 11.63 17.84 3.56
N SER A 277 12.63 17.05 3.94
CA SER A 277 12.60 15.59 3.85
C SER A 277 12.61 15.04 2.42
N SER A 278 13.27 15.75 1.49
CA SER A 278 13.52 15.18 0.16
C SER A 278 14.59 14.10 0.22
N GLY A 279 14.53 13.14 -0.70
CA GLY A 279 15.45 12.01 -0.74
C GLY A 279 15.03 10.96 -1.75
N PHE A 280 15.51 9.73 -1.60
CA PHE A 280 15.06 8.58 -2.37
C PHE A 280 15.02 7.31 -1.51
N GLY A 281 14.13 6.39 -1.86
CA GLY A 281 14.04 5.06 -1.24
C GLY A 281 14.59 3.99 -2.17
N LEU A 282 15.16 2.93 -1.60
CA LEU A 282 15.58 1.73 -2.33
C LEU A 282 14.98 0.51 -1.67
N VAL A 283 14.51 -0.44 -2.48
CA VAL A 283 14.01 -1.74 -2.04
C VAL A 283 14.75 -2.85 -2.77
N ARG A 284 15.28 -3.82 -2.03
CA ARG A 284 15.96 -4.99 -2.59
C ARG A 284 15.24 -6.25 -2.15
N PHE A 285 14.81 -7.02 -3.13
CA PHE A 285 14.19 -8.33 -2.94
C PHE A 285 15.27 -9.42 -3.03
N ASN A 286 15.53 -10.09 -1.92
CA ASN A 286 16.46 -11.20 -1.86
C ASN A 286 15.70 -12.53 -1.97
N LYS A 287 15.71 -13.12 -3.17
CA LYS A 287 14.97 -14.34 -3.50
C LYS A 287 15.45 -15.58 -2.77
N SER A 288 16.74 -15.71 -2.49
CA SER A 288 17.26 -16.90 -1.79
C SER A 288 16.87 -16.91 -0.33
N ASN A 289 16.82 -15.72 0.29
CA ASN A 289 16.54 -15.58 1.72
C ASN A 289 15.09 -15.20 2.01
N GLN A 290 14.29 -14.95 0.97
CA GLN A 290 12.94 -14.41 1.04
C GLN A 290 12.83 -13.14 1.90
N THR A 291 13.86 -12.28 1.85
CA THR A 291 13.88 -11.00 2.59
C THR A 291 13.70 -9.81 1.67
N ILE A 292 13.15 -8.74 2.22
CA ILE A 292 12.99 -7.44 1.58
C ILE A 292 13.77 -6.43 2.42
N ASP A 293 14.75 -5.80 1.81
CA ASP A 293 15.61 -4.77 2.41
C ASP A 293 15.20 -3.40 1.93
N MET A 294 14.91 -2.48 2.86
CA MET A 294 14.50 -1.11 2.59
C MET A 294 15.56 -0.14 3.10
N GLU A 295 15.96 0.79 2.26
CA GLU A 295 16.82 1.91 2.59
C GLU A 295 16.14 3.22 2.21
N CYS A 296 16.40 4.28 2.97
CA CYS A 296 15.77 5.58 2.73
C CYS A 296 16.79 6.70 2.94
N TYR A 297 17.37 7.21 1.86
CA TYR A 297 18.42 8.21 1.90
C TYR A 297 17.87 9.63 1.84
N ARG A 298 18.52 10.54 2.57
CA ARG A 298 18.27 11.99 2.46
C ARG A 298 18.85 12.53 1.15
N LEU A 299 18.32 13.65 0.67
CA LEU A 299 18.70 14.25 -0.62
C LEU A 299 20.21 14.53 -0.76
N LYS A 300 20.87 14.92 0.33
CA LYS A 300 22.29 15.25 0.31
C LYS A 300 23.08 14.03 0.74
N LEU A 301 23.45 13.21 -0.23
CA LEU A 301 24.28 12.03 -0.07
C LEU A 301 25.55 12.20 -0.92
N ASN A 302 26.69 11.74 -0.42
CA ASN A 302 27.88 11.54 -1.25
C ASN A 302 27.87 10.10 -1.81
N GLY A 303 27.61 9.94 -3.11
CA GLY A 303 27.29 8.64 -3.73
C GLY A 303 28.41 7.59 -3.76
N GLY A 304 29.63 7.91 -3.31
CA GLY A 304 30.76 6.97 -3.25
C GLY A 304 30.88 6.16 -1.96
N GLU A 305 30.30 6.63 -0.85
CA GLU A 305 30.48 6.05 0.50
C GLU A 305 29.24 6.33 1.37
N SER A 306 28.08 5.79 0.99
CA SER A 306 26.87 5.97 1.79
C SER A 306 26.97 5.24 3.14
N LYS A 307 26.72 5.95 4.23
CA LYS A 307 26.68 5.41 5.60
C LYS A 307 25.23 5.36 6.11
N ASN A 308 25.01 4.64 7.21
CA ASN A 308 23.68 4.60 7.84
C ASN A 308 23.18 5.97 8.30
N GLU A 309 24.09 6.88 8.67
CA GLU A 309 23.77 8.26 9.07
C GLU A 309 23.23 9.14 7.93
N ASP A 310 23.45 8.74 6.67
CA ASP A 310 22.90 9.44 5.51
C ASP A 310 21.42 9.10 5.24
N GLN A 311 20.88 8.13 5.96
CA GLN A 311 19.49 7.70 5.88
C GLN A 311 18.57 8.51 6.80
N PHE A 312 17.28 8.41 6.57
CA PHE A 312 16.29 8.87 7.54
C PHE A 312 16.29 7.98 8.79
N PRO A 313 15.89 8.49 9.96
CA PRO A 313 15.86 7.71 11.19
C PRO A 313 15.00 6.45 11.06
N GLY A 314 15.55 5.32 11.52
CA GLY A 314 14.87 4.02 11.50
C GLY A 314 15.22 3.13 10.32
N TRP A 315 15.90 3.62 9.28
CA TRP A 315 16.46 2.82 8.20
C TRP A 315 17.97 2.54 8.40
N PRO A 316 18.53 1.47 7.81
CA PRO A 316 17.88 0.47 6.96
C PRO A 316 16.95 -0.47 7.75
N LEU A 317 15.96 -1.05 7.06
CA LEU A 317 15.04 -2.05 7.61
C LEU A 317 15.03 -3.31 6.75
N ARG A 318 14.80 -4.46 7.40
CA ARG A 318 14.64 -5.76 6.75
C ARG A 318 13.39 -6.45 7.27
N ILE A 319 12.62 -7.01 6.36
CA ILE A 319 11.50 -7.92 6.67
C ILE A 319 11.65 -9.22 5.89
N HIS A 320 10.98 -10.27 6.34
CA HIS A 320 10.77 -11.49 5.58
C HIS A 320 9.47 -11.40 4.75
N LEU A 321 9.37 -12.13 3.63
CA LEU A 321 8.18 -12.17 2.76
C LEU A 321 6.90 -12.41 3.57
N THR A 322 6.96 -13.39 4.47
CA THR A 322 5.81 -13.80 5.29
C THR A 322 5.40 -12.75 6.33
N ASP A 323 6.24 -11.77 6.63
CA ASP A 323 5.88 -10.68 7.55
C ASP A 323 4.77 -9.78 6.96
N ASN A 324 4.48 -9.89 5.66
CA ASN A 324 3.34 -9.20 5.04
C ASN A 324 1.97 -9.86 5.33
N ASP A 325 1.94 -10.94 6.13
CA ASP A 325 0.75 -11.45 6.80
C ASP A 325 1.09 -11.65 8.29
N GLY A 326 0.66 -10.72 9.13
CA GLY A 326 0.95 -10.78 10.58
C GLY A 326 -0.13 -11.42 11.42
N ARG A 327 -1.15 -12.04 10.80
CA ARG A 327 -2.11 -12.84 11.55
C ARG A 327 -1.37 -13.94 12.31
N LYS A 328 -1.83 -14.24 13.52
CA LYS A 328 -1.22 -15.27 14.36
C LYS A 328 -1.86 -16.62 14.02
N PRO A 329 -1.09 -17.63 13.54
CA PRO A 329 -1.64 -18.95 13.30
C PRO A 329 -2.24 -19.57 14.56
N VAL A 330 -3.37 -20.25 14.42
CA VAL A 330 -3.96 -21.08 15.49
C VAL A 330 -3.45 -22.52 15.44
N GLY A 331 -2.81 -22.91 14.34
CA GLY A 331 -2.23 -24.23 14.15
C GLY A 331 -1.65 -24.43 12.76
N PHE A 332 -1.24 -25.67 12.50
CA PHE A 332 -0.59 -26.06 11.26
C PHE A 332 -1.25 -27.33 10.70
N LEU A 333 -1.32 -27.40 9.37
CA LEU A 333 -1.71 -28.62 8.66
C LEU A 333 -0.54 -29.63 8.65
N GLY A 334 -0.76 -30.79 8.03
CA GLY A 334 0.31 -31.77 7.81
C GLY A 334 1.41 -31.24 6.90
N GLU A 335 2.65 -31.70 7.07
CA GLU A 335 3.71 -31.40 6.11
C GLU A 335 3.38 -32.03 4.75
N LEU A 336 3.45 -31.21 3.71
CA LEU A 336 3.22 -31.60 2.32
C LEU A 336 4.54 -31.61 1.56
N ARG A 337 4.63 -32.48 0.57
CA ARG A 337 5.78 -32.57 -0.34
C ARG A 337 5.33 -32.82 -1.77
N ILE A 338 5.99 -32.15 -2.70
CA ILE A 338 5.88 -32.39 -4.13
C ILE A 338 7.24 -32.76 -4.73
N GLU A 339 7.28 -33.77 -5.59
CA GLU A 339 8.52 -34.14 -6.27
C GLU A 339 8.67 -33.34 -7.57
N LYS A 340 9.90 -33.22 -8.07
CA LYS A 340 10.25 -32.59 -9.37
C LYS A 340 9.98 -31.08 -9.49
N VAL A 341 9.53 -30.40 -8.43
CA VAL A 341 9.46 -28.93 -8.34
C VAL A 341 10.55 -28.45 -7.38
N LYS A 342 11.31 -27.40 -7.74
CA LYS A 342 12.40 -26.88 -6.90
C LYS A 342 11.94 -25.83 -5.89
N HIS A 343 11.10 -24.89 -6.31
CA HIS A 343 10.56 -23.80 -5.51
C HIS A 343 9.07 -23.72 -5.77
N ALA A 344 8.30 -24.50 -5.03
CA ALA A 344 6.88 -24.65 -5.27
C ALA A 344 6.11 -23.37 -4.91
N VAL A 345 4.97 -23.16 -5.54
CA VAL A 345 3.93 -22.26 -5.07
C VAL A 345 2.94 -23.08 -4.27
N VAL A 346 2.53 -22.54 -3.12
CA VAL A 346 1.49 -23.11 -2.27
C VAL A 346 0.31 -22.16 -2.28
N LYS A 347 -0.90 -22.71 -2.40
CA LYS A 347 -2.18 -22.02 -2.22
C LYS A 347 -2.98 -22.77 -1.17
N VAL A 348 -3.53 -22.06 -0.19
CA VAL A 348 -4.34 -22.63 0.89
C VAL A 348 -5.73 -22.02 0.80
N TYR A 349 -6.75 -22.86 0.74
CA TYR A 349 -8.16 -22.47 0.65
C TYR A 349 -8.94 -22.99 1.86
N ASP A 350 -9.83 -22.16 2.38
CA ASP A 350 -10.82 -22.56 3.38
C ASP A 350 -11.99 -23.25 2.67
N GLU A 351 -12.32 -24.48 3.07
CA GLU A 351 -13.38 -25.25 2.40
C GLU A 351 -14.80 -24.79 2.82
N SER A 352 -14.93 -23.92 3.82
CA SER A 352 -16.25 -23.43 4.27
C SER A 352 -16.88 -22.45 3.28
N ASP A 353 -16.06 -21.68 2.56
CA ASP A 353 -16.50 -20.66 1.60
C ASP A 353 -15.66 -20.62 0.29
N ASP A 354 -14.75 -21.58 0.11
CA ASP A 354 -13.83 -21.68 -1.04
C ASP A 354 -12.90 -20.46 -1.18
N SER A 355 -12.66 -19.73 -0.07
CA SER A 355 -11.82 -18.53 -0.10
C SER A 355 -10.34 -18.86 0.01
N LEU A 356 -9.53 -18.12 -0.76
CA LEU A 356 -8.07 -18.17 -0.63
C LEU A 356 -7.63 -17.57 0.71
N VAL A 357 -6.99 -18.39 1.55
CA VAL A 357 -6.38 -17.97 2.83
C VAL A 357 -5.07 -17.22 2.56
N TYR A 358 -4.20 -17.82 1.74
CA TYR A 358 -3.00 -17.19 1.17
C TYR A 358 -2.41 -18.02 0.02
N ALA A 359 -1.58 -17.37 -0.80
CA ALA A 359 -0.71 -18.01 -1.77
C ALA A 359 0.71 -17.44 -1.68
N MET A 360 1.73 -18.30 -1.81
CA MET A 360 3.12 -17.87 -1.90
C MET A 360 4.05 -18.89 -2.54
N ARG A 361 5.15 -18.40 -3.12
CA ARG A 361 6.29 -19.25 -3.47
C ARG A 361 7.14 -19.54 -2.24
N ILE A 362 7.49 -20.81 -2.06
CA ILE A 362 8.35 -21.29 -0.97
C ILE A 362 9.77 -21.59 -1.46
N GLN A 363 10.72 -21.67 -0.53
CA GLN A 363 12.03 -22.28 -0.80
C GLN A 363 11.93 -23.80 -0.68
N GLY A 364 12.19 -24.51 -1.78
CA GLY A 364 12.14 -25.96 -1.80
C GLY A 364 10.78 -26.52 -2.22
N ASN A 365 10.56 -27.77 -1.83
CA ASN A 365 9.44 -28.60 -2.27
C ASN A 365 8.70 -29.28 -1.12
N ARG A 366 8.94 -28.80 0.10
CA ARG A 366 8.28 -29.23 1.34
C ARG A 366 7.73 -28.01 2.06
N PHE A 367 6.54 -28.14 2.61
CA PHE A 367 5.91 -27.04 3.32
C PHE A 367 4.91 -27.56 4.34
N ARG A 368 4.84 -26.89 5.49
CA ARG A 368 3.81 -27.13 6.49
C ARG A 368 2.91 -25.90 6.54
N PRO A 369 1.73 -25.93 5.90
CA PRO A 369 0.82 -24.79 5.91
C PRO A 369 0.40 -24.41 7.33
N TRP A 370 0.27 -23.12 7.57
CA TRP A 370 -0.34 -22.58 8.78
C TRP A 370 -1.76 -22.09 8.46
N VAL A 371 -2.62 -22.06 9.46
CA VAL A 371 -4.00 -21.57 9.30
C VAL A 371 -4.40 -20.73 10.50
N PHE A 372 -5.41 -19.90 10.31
CA PHE A 372 -5.83 -18.88 11.28
C PHE A 372 -7.11 -19.24 12.02
N GLU A 373 -7.80 -20.31 11.60
CA GLU A 373 -9.00 -20.82 12.24
C GLU A 373 -9.01 -22.36 12.25
N GLN A 374 -9.87 -22.96 13.08
CA GLN A 374 -10.13 -24.40 13.02
C GLN A 374 -11.06 -24.68 11.85
N GLY A 375 -10.76 -25.69 11.05
CA GLY A 375 -11.54 -25.96 9.85
C GLY A 375 -10.97 -27.07 8.98
N SER A 376 -11.54 -27.18 7.79
CA SER A 376 -11.11 -28.07 6.73
C SER A 376 -10.57 -27.23 5.59
N TYR A 377 -9.42 -27.64 5.05
CA TYR A 377 -8.67 -26.83 4.09
C TYR A 377 -8.26 -27.66 2.88
N THR A 378 -8.33 -27.03 1.72
CA THR A 378 -7.72 -27.54 0.49
C THR A 378 -6.38 -26.85 0.28
N VAL A 379 -5.32 -27.63 0.04
CA VAL A 379 -3.98 -27.12 -0.25
C VAL A 379 -3.58 -27.54 -1.64
N GLN A 380 -3.18 -26.58 -2.48
CA GLN A 380 -2.54 -26.83 -3.76
C GLN A 380 -1.06 -26.49 -3.66
N MET A 381 -0.19 -27.36 -4.16
CA MET A 381 1.25 -27.12 -4.22
C MET A 381 1.78 -27.51 -5.60
N GLY A 382 2.59 -26.65 -6.23
CA GLY A 382 2.95 -26.87 -7.63
C GLY A 382 3.95 -25.90 -8.22
N ASP A 383 4.17 -26.04 -9.52
CA ASP A 383 4.86 -25.06 -10.36
C ASP A 383 3.87 -24.45 -11.35
N PRO A 384 3.45 -23.18 -11.15
CA PRO A 384 2.47 -22.56 -12.03
C PRO A 384 3.02 -22.29 -13.44
N ASP A 385 4.34 -22.24 -13.61
CA ASP A 385 4.98 -21.99 -14.92
C ASP A 385 4.93 -23.25 -15.80
N LEU A 386 4.77 -24.42 -15.19
CA LEU A 386 4.70 -25.73 -15.86
C LEU A 386 3.31 -26.36 -15.81
N ASP A 387 2.35 -25.69 -15.17
CA ASP A 387 1.02 -26.23 -14.84
C ASP A 387 1.07 -27.59 -14.13
N LEU A 388 2.04 -27.73 -13.20
CA LEU A 388 2.24 -28.95 -12.43
C LEU A 388 1.73 -28.76 -11.01
N TRP A 389 0.58 -29.35 -10.70
CA TRP A 389 -0.08 -29.20 -9.40
C TRP A 389 -0.34 -30.54 -8.71
N LYS A 390 -0.33 -30.49 -7.38
CA LYS A 390 -0.89 -31.52 -6.52
C LYS A 390 -1.83 -30.88 -5.52
N THR A 391 -2.96 -31.51 -5.29
CA THR A 391 -4.02 -31.04 -4.40
C THR A 391 -4.20 -32.01 -3.25
N TRP A 392 -4.41 -31.47 -2.04
CA TRP A 392 -4.78 -32.20 -0.85
C TRP A 392 -6.01 -31.55 -0.25
N GLU A 393 -7.12 -32.29 -0.26
CA GLU A 393 -8.40 -31.84 0.28
C GLU A 393 -8.56 -32.33 1.72
N HIS A 394 -9.50 -31.73 2.43
CA HIS A 394 -9.90 -32.09 3.79
C HIS A 394 -8.75 -32.10 4.80
N GLN A 395 -7.79 -31.19 4.62
CA GLN A 395 -6.69 -31.02 5.54
C GLN A 395 -7.19 -30.30 6.80
N THR A 396 -6.93 -30.89 7.96
CA THR A 396 -7.30 -30.30 9.26
C THR A 396 -6.06 -30.00 10.08
N VAL A 397 -6.22 -29.07 11.03
CA VAL A 397 -5.16 -28.72 11.99
C VAL A 397 -4.69 -29.99 12.71
N LYS A 398 -3.39 -30.24 12.67
CA LYS A 398 -2.76 -31.35 13.40
C LYS A 398 -2.28 -30.84 14.78
N PRO A 399 -2.37 -31.69 15.82
CA PRO A 399 -1.84 -31.38 17.15
C PRO A 399 -0.36 -30.99 17.15
#